data_AF-A0A1Y0MNS5-F1
#
_entry.id   AF-A0A1Y0MNS5-F1
#
_cell.length_a   1.000
_cell.length_b   1.000
_cell.length_c   1.000
_cell.angle_alpha   90.00
_cell.angle_beta   90.00
_cell.angle_gamma   90.00
#
_symmetry.space_group_name_H-M   'P 1'
#
loop_
_entity.id
_entity.type
_entity.pdbx_description
1 polymer ?
#
loop_
_entity_poly.entity_id
_entity_poly.type
_entity_poly.pdbx_seq_one_letter_code
_entity_poly.pdbx_strand_id
1 'polypeptide(L)'
;MISTVAPGTFEPENHWYEKSLNATIHPMVSYFLNLNPKQIVKRYCHLNPTVKPEELLEFLHYKPKYYHLSGADLLHVTTATGKRQMVVIENNSCPSGQKSMPLLDEFNEQGGYSKFVEATIKPLLKKKKTETLAVIYDKNPMEASGYAHALADMLKQEVYLVPFYNKQANDHIDTSGDYVKIKVDGQWKTVQLVFRYLTQKPWNRLPIHSKTVIVNPTIVCLAGGRNKMIASKAYSFFNAELAEKNLKILTPHTIWDVNKNEIPIWVANFGGKAVVKNPYSNAGQGVYTIVNEKELEDFMALEFDYDKFIVQSLVGNYNWSSTTAEGMFYHVGTMPNAKGESYVLDFRVMIHATPEGYRPLSIYSRRAKAPLKDSLTDGKSSWDILGTNLSILNEDGSWGSDTKRLLLMERKVFNNLGIGLDDLIEGYIQTVLTSIAIDKMAIQLISSKGTLKRKLFKSLNDDPALIKEII
;
A
#
# COMPACT_ATOMS: atom_id res chain seq x y z
N MET A 1 11.57 12.11 20.55
CA MET A 1 12.87 12.80 20.37
C MET A 1 13.50 12.33 19.07
N ILE A 2 14.35 13.14 18.43
CA ILE A 2 15.12 12.73 17.26
C ILE A 2 16.23 11.79 17.72
N SER A 3 16.47 10.71 16.97
CA SER A 3 17.60 9.81 17.18
C SER A 3 18.59 9.92 16.03
N THR A 4 19.89 9.87 16.33
CA THR A 4 20.94 9.81 15.31
C THR A 4 21.32 8.35 15.07
N VAL A 5 21.35 7.95 13.80
CA VAL A 5 21.72 6.60 13.37
C VAL A 5 23.07 6.66 12.67
N ALA A 6 24.06 5.95 13.22
CA ALA A 6 25.42 5.90 12.67
C ALA A 6 25.62 4.68 11.75
N PRO A 7 26.55 4.75 10.78
CA PRO A 7 26.91 3.57 9.99
C PRO A 7 27.47 2.43 10.86
N GLY A 8 27.20 1.19 10.47
CA GLY A 8 27.66 -0.04 11.12
C GLY A 8 26.83 -0.45 12.34
N THR A 9 25.64 0.12 12.54
CA THR A 9 24.83 -0.09 13.77
C THR A 9 23.51 -0.84 13.52
N PHE A 10 23.34 -1.45 12.35
CA PHE A 10 22.13 -2.24 12.05
C PHE A 10 22.12 -3.51 12.90
N GLU A 11 21.06 -3.71 13.68
CA GLU A 11 20.82 -4.92 14.47
C GLU A 11 19.51 -5.57 13.98
N PRO A 12 19.56 -6.77 13.37
CA PRO A 12 18.39 -7.38 12.71
C PRO A 12 17.15 -7.51 13.62
N GLU A 13 17.34 -7.94 14.86
CA GLU A 13 16.28 -8.12 15.86
C GLU A 13 15.43 -6.87 16.11
N ASN A 14 15.97 -5.68 15.85
CA ASN A 14 15.28 -4.41 16.03
C ASN A 14 14.42 -3.99 14.82
N HIS A 15 14.58 -4.68 13.67
CA HIS A 15 14.06 -4.21 12.38
C HIS A 15 13.23 -5.25 11.63
N TRP A 16 13.18 -6.48 12.13
CA TRP A 16 12.43 -7.59 11.58
C TRP A 16 11.51 -8.20 12.64
N TYR A 17 10.43 -8.84 12.23
CA TYR A 17 9.76 -9.77 13.13
C TYR A 17 10.64 -11.00 13.34
N GLU A 18 10.73 -11.47 14.58
CA GLU A 18 11.46 -12.70 14.95
C GLU A 18 11.07 -13.89 14.05
N LYS A 19 9.76 -14.04 13.78
CA LYS A 19 9.24 -15.07 12.88
C LYS A 19 9.81 -14.92 11.45
N SER A 20 10.04 -13.70 10.97
CA SER A 20 10.59 -13.44 9.64
C SER A 20 12.09 -13.71 9.56
N LEU A 21 12.85 -13.40 10.62
CA LEU A 21 14.28 -13.74 10.70
C LEU A 21 14.51 -15.24 10.71
N ASN A 22 13.67 -15.99 11.44
CA ASN A 22 13.80 -17.43 11.59
C ASN A 22 13.13 -18.24 10.47
N ALA A 23 12.58 -17.56 9.44
CA ALA A 23 11.87 -18.22 8.35
C ALA A 23 12.76 -18.40 7.13
N THR A 24 12.73 -19.59 6.54
CA THR A 24 13.37 -19.84 5.24
C THR A 24 12.41 -19.51 4.10
N ILE A 25 12.83 -18.62 3.20
CA ILE A 25 12.06 -18.23 2.02
C ILE A 25 11.63 -19.45 1.17
N HIS A 26 10.40 -19.43 0.67
CA HIS A 26 9.93 -20.47 -0.24
C HIS A 26 10.66 -20.40 -1.59
N PRO A 27 11.17 -21.51 -2.17
CA PRO A 27 11.95 -21.50 -3.41
C PRO A 27 11.26 -20.82 -4.59
N MET A 28 9.94 -21.00 -4.75
CA MET A 28 9.16 -20.33 -5.81
C MET A 28 9.14 -18.81 -5.64
N VAL A 29 9.09 -18.32 -4.40
CA VAL A 29 9.08 -16.87 -4.14
C VAL A 29 10.47 -16.30 -4.39
N SER A 30 11.52 -16.99 -3.93
CA SER A 30 12.91 -16.62 -4.25
C SER A 30 13.14 -16.58 -5.76
N TYR A 31 12.66 -17.59 -6.50
CA TYR A 31 12.71 -17.62 -7.96
C TYR A 31 11.98 -16.43 -8.59
N PHE A 32 10.73 -16.16 -8.16
CA PHE A 32 9.94 -15.03 -8.62
C PHE A 32 10.67 -13.68 -8.44
N LEU A 33 11.26 -13.43 -7.27
CA LEU A 33 11.96 -12.18 -6.96
C LEU A 33 13.24 -11.98 -7.79
N ASN A 34 13.77 -13.05 -8.39
CA ASN A 34 14.95 -13.04 -9.26
C ASN A 34 14.61 -13.10 -10.76
N LEU A 35 13.32 -13.20 -11.13
CA LEU A 35 12.92 -13.18 -12.54
C LEU A 35 13.24 -11.82 -13.18
N ASN A 36 13.81 -11.88 -14.39
CA ASN A 36 14.00 -10.67 -15.19
C ASN A 36 12.68 -10.26 -15.89
N PRO A 37 12.52 -8.99 -16.33
CA PRO A 37 11.26 -8.51 -16.91
C PRO A 37 10.83 -9.30 -18.14
N LYS A 38 11.78 -9.74 -18.98
CA LYS A 38 11.48 -10.47 -20.21
C LYS A 38 10.87 -11.84 -19.89
N GLN A 39 11.34 -12.51 -18.84
CA GLN A 39 10.75 -13.77 -18.37
C GLN A 39 9.33 -13.56 -17.84
N ILE A 40 9.12 -12.51 -17.03
CA ILE A 40 7.80 -12.15 -16.49
C ILE A 40 6.81 -11.87 -17.64
N VAL A 41 7.20 -11.00 -18.58
CA VAL A 41 6.39 -10.64 -19.75
C VAL A 41 6.06 -11.86 -20.59
N LYS A 42 7.07 -12.68 -20.92
CA LYS A 42 6.88 -13.88 -21.74
C LYS A 42 5.90 -14.86 -21.08
N ARG A 43 6.02 -15.07 -19.76
CA ARG A 43 5.10 -15.95 -19.03
C ARG A 43 3.68 -15.37 -18.97
N TYR A 44 3.54 -14.10 -18.65
CA TYR A 44 2.24 -13.45 -18.54
C TYR A 44 1.49 -13.41 -19.88
N CYS A 45 2.16 -13.02 -20.97
CA CYS A 45 1.57 -12.98 -22.31
C CYS A 45 1.23 -14.38 -22.85
N HIS A 46 1.91 -15.45 -22.40
CA HIS A 46 1.51 -16.81 -22.76
C HIS A 46 0.12 -17.18 -22.21
N LEU A 47 -0.20 -16.71 -21.00
CA LEU A 47 -1.52 -16.90 -20.39
C LEU A 47 -2.55 -15.83 -20.84
N ASN A 48 -2.07 -14.73 -21.40
CA ASN A 48 -2.86 -13.59 -21.88
C ASN A 48 -2.45 -13.24 -23.32
N PRO A 49 -2.78 -14.08 -24.33
CA PRO A 49 -2.22 -13.98 -25.68
C PRO A 49 -2.59 -12.71 -26.44
N THR A 50 -3.60 -11.96 -25.97
CA THR A 50 -4.00 -10.67 -26.57
C THR A 50 -3.16 -9.50 -26.08
N VAL A 51 -2.39 -9.67 -25.00
CA VAL A 51 -1.49 -8.65 -24.46
C VAL A 51 -0.20 -8.61 -25.26
N LYS A 52 0.15 -7.43 -25.77
CA LYS A 52 1.38 -7.18 -26.52
C LYS A 52 2.61 -7.19 -25.58
N PRO A 53 3.60 -8.07 -25.79
CA PRO A 53 4.78 -8.18 -24.92
C PRO A 53 5.57 -6.88 -24.79
N GLU A 54 5.74 -6.14 -25.88
CA GLU A 54 6.47 -4.88 -25.95
C GLU A 54 5.85 -3.79 -25.07
N GLU A 55 4.52 -3.69 -25.07
CA GLU A 55 3.76 -2.74 -24.27
C GLU A 55 3.88 -3.04 -22.77
N LEU A 56 3.73 -4.32 -22.38
CA LEU A 56 3.89 -4.72 -20.99
C LEU A 56 5.33 -4.50 -20.51
N LEU A 57 6.32 -4.79 -21.36
CA LEU A 57 7.72 -4.55 -21.03
C LEU A 57 8.01 -3.05 -20.83
N GLU A 58 7.40 -2.16 -21.63
CA GLU A 58 7.49 -0.72 -21.42
C GLU A 58 6.95 -0.32 -20.04
N PHE A 59 5.80 -0.86 -19.63
CA PHE A 59 5.26 -0.59 -18.30
C PHE A 59 6.16 -1.11 -17.17
N LEU A 60 6.77 -2.29 -17.31
CA LEU A 60 7.74 -2.77 -16.32
C LEU A 60 8.99 -1.87 -16.26
N HIS A 61 9.39 -1.26 -17.38
CA HIS A 61 10.51 -0.32 -17.46
C HIS A 61 10.15 1.14 -17.11
N TYR A 62 8.88 1.40 -16.73
CA TYR A 62 8.45 2.74 -16.37
C TYR A 62 9.25 3.30 -15.20
N LYS A 63 9.78 4.52 -15.37
CA LYS A 63 10.55 5.24 -14.34
C LYS A 63 9.66 6.33 -13.76
N PRO A 64 9.13 6.14 -12.54
CA PRO A 64 8.22 7.12 -11.95
C PRO A 64 8.93 8.43 -11.66
N LYS A 65 8.18 9.52 -11.75
CA LYS A 65 8.65 10.84 -11.34
C LYS A 65 8.58 11.03 -9.83
N TYR A 66 7.58 10.43 -9.18
CA TYR A 66 7.28 10.65 -7.77
C TYR A 66 7.07 9.36 -6.97
N TYR A 67 6.46 8.32 -7.53
CA TYR A 67 6.04 7.12 -6.78
C TYR A 67 7.11 6.01 -6.74
N HIS A 68 8.19 6.24 -6.00
CA HIS A 68 9.37 5.35 -6.01
C HIS A 68 9.26 4.08 -5.15
N LEU A 69 8.54 4.12 -4.02
CA LEU A 69 8.25 2.95 -3.19
C LEU A 69 6.74 2.73 -3.10
N SER A 70 6.23 1.65 -3.69
CA SER A 70 4.80 1.38 -3.77
C SER A 70 4.46 0.02 -3.15
N GLY A 71 3.29 -0.08 -2.54
CA GLY A 71 2.73 -1.36 -2.13
C GLY A 71 1.24 -1.42 -2.44
N ALA A 72 0.79 -2.46 -3.12
CA ALA A 72 -0.62 -2.71 -3.35
C ALA A 72 -1.11 -3.84 -2.45
N ASP A 73 -2.32 -3.69 -1.93
CA ASP A 73 -3.07 -4.76 -1.28
C ASP A 73 -3.98 -5.40 -2.31
N LEU A 74 -3.88 -6.70 -2.48
CA LEU A 74 -4.61 -7.48 -3.48
C LEU A 74 -5.37 -8.64 -2.84
N LEU A 75 -6.47 -9.01 -3.47
CA LEU A 75 -7.20 -10.24 -3.20
C LEU A 75 -6.97 -11.23 -4.33
N HIS A 76 -6.75 -12.50 -3.97
CA HIS A 76 -6.89 -13.60 -4.90
C HIS A 76 -8.36 -14.01 -4.96
N VAL A 77 -9.00 -13.70 -6.09
CA VAL A 77 -10.43 -13.89 -6.28
C VAL A 77 -10.69 -14.85 -7.43
N THR A 78 -11.93 -15.31 -7.51
CA THR A 78 -12.46 -16.00 -8.67
C THR A 78 -13.80 -15.40 -9.07
N THR A 79 -14.23 -15.72 -10.28
CA THR A 79 -15.50 -15.29 -10.87
C THR A 79 -16.49 -16.46 -10.93
N ALA A 80 -17.75 -16.19 -11.26
CA ALA A 80 -18.76 -17.23 -11.43
C ALA A 80 -18.39 -18.26 -12.52
N THR A 81 -17.54 -17.90 -13.49
CA THR A 81 -17.02 -18.81 -14.53
C THR A 81 -15.74 -19.53 -14.13
N GLY A 82 -15.25 -19.36 -12.90
CA GLY A 82 -14.06 -20.03 -12.39
C GLY A 82 -12.73 -19.35 -12.78
N LYS A 83 -12.76 -18.14 -13.37
CA LYS A 83 -11.55 -17.40 -13.69
C LYS A 83 -10.92 -16.80 -12.43
N ARG A 84 -9.78 -17.36 -12.00
CA ARG A 84 -8.93 -16.83 -10.93
C ARG A 84 -8.15 -15.62 -11.40
N GLN A 85 -7.94 -14.66 -10.50
CA GLN A 85 -7.21 -13.42 -10.80
C GLN A 85 -6.87 -12.62 -9.54
N MET A 86 -5.83 -11.81 -9.63
CA MET A 86 -5.43 -10.85 -8.60
C MET A 86 -6.12 -9.50 -8.80
N VAL A 87 -6.83 -9.05 -7.77
CA VAL A 87 -7.63 -7.81 -7.81
C VAL A 87 -7.10 -6.83 -6.75
N VAL A 88 -6.82 -5.59 -7.15
CA VAL A 88 -6.29 -4.54 -6.27
C VAL A 88 -7.39 -3.90 -5.43
N ILE A 89 -7.12 -3.72 -4.14
CA ILE A 89 -8.04 -3.13 -3.17
C ILE A 89 -7.62 -1.71 -2.81
N GLU A 90 -6.33 -1.49 -2.61
CA GLU A 90 -5.74 -0.18 -2.37
C GLU A 90 -4.24 -0.17 -2.68
N ASN A 91 -3.69 1.03 -2.91
CA ASN A 91 -2.26 1.27 -2.94
C ASN A 91 -1.82 2.09 -1.72
N ASN A 92 -0.55 1.91 -1.36
CA ASN A 92 0.09 2.51 -0.20
C ASN A 92 1.40 3.19 -0.62
N SER A 93 1.55 4.49 -0.32
CA SER A 93 2.75 5.26 -0.69
C SER A 93 3.89 5.25 0.34
N CYS A 94 3.67 4.65 1.51
CA CYS A 94 4.71 4.25 2.46
C CYS A 94 4.30 2.87 3.01
N PRO A 95 4.41 1.82 2.19
CA PRO A 95 4.01 0.48 2.60
C PRO A 95 4.95 -0.07 3.67
N SER A 96 4.40 -0.89 4.57
CA SER A 96 5.17 -1.77 5.45
C SER A 96 5.19 -3.17 4.87
N GLY A 97 6.33 -3.85 4.95
CA GLY A 97 6.45 -5.23 4.51
C GLY A 97 7.85 -5.85 4.58
N GLN A 98 8.91 -5.05 4.73
CA GLN A 98 10.26 -5.58 4.90
C GLN A 98 10.32 -6.46 6.13
N LYS A 99 9.96 -5.93 7.30
CA LYS A 99 9.92 -6.70 8.56
C LYS A 99 9.06 -7.97 8.55
N SER A 100 8.26 -8.19 7.51
CA SER A 100 7.35 -9.33 7.30
C SER A 100 7.77 -10.24 6.14
N MET A 101 8.98 -10.05 5.60
CA MET A 101 9.52 -10.83 4.49
C MET A 101 10.73 -11.64 4.99
N PRO A 102 10.76 -12.97 4.81
CA PRO A 102 11.97 -13.75 5.04
C PRO A 102 13.15 -13.22 4.21
N LEU A 103 14.36 -13.27 4.76
CA LEU A 103 15.56 -12.87 4.01
C LEU A 103 15.73 -13.75 2.76
N LEU A 104 16.08 -13.13 1.64
CA LEU A 104 16.43 -13.85 0.41
C LEU A 104 17.83 -14.48 0.52
N ASP A 105 18.71 -13.80 1.25
CA ASP A 105 20.09 -14.17 1.51
C ASP A 105 20.36 -13.88 2.99
N GLU A 106 20.68 -14.92 3.77
CA GLU A 106 20.91 -14.84 5.20
C GLU A 106 22.19 -14.04 5.54
N PHE A 107 23.12 -13.90 4.59
CA PHE A 107 24.31 -13.05 4.76
C PHE A 107 24.03 -11.56 4.52
N ASN A 108 22.88 -11.22 3.93
CA ASN A 108 22.42 -9.84 3.78
C ASN A 108 21.30 -9.54 4.78
N GLU A 109 21.69 -9.30 6.03
CA GLU A 109 20.79 -9.04 7.16
C GLU A 109 19.88 -7.81 6.97
N GLN A 110 20.26 -6.86 6.11
CA GLN A 110 19.44 -5.70 5.76
C GLN A 110 18.39 -6.01 4.68
N GLY A 111 18.50 -7.15 3.99
CA GLY A 111 17.52 -7.65 3.05
C GLY A 111 17.02 -6.60 2.06
N GLY A 112 15.70 -6.40 2.01
CA GLY A 112 15.10 -5.43 1.09
C GLY A 112 15.23 -3.97 1.53
N TYR A 113 15.65 -3.66 2.77
CA TYR A 113 15.98 -2.29 3.18
C TYR A 113 17.17 -1.77 2.37
N SER A 114 18.28 -2.51 2.38
CA SER A 114 19.50 -2.15 1.64
C SER A 114 19.25 -2.13 0.13
N LYS A 115 18.52 -3.12 -0.40
CA LYS A 115 18.12 -3.18 -1.82
C LYS A 115 17.36 -1.94 -2.28
N PHE A 116 16.40 -1.46 -1.48
CA PHE A 116 15.66 -0.25 -1.79
C PHE A 116 16.56 0.99 -1.78
N VAL A 117 17.37 1.14 -0.73
CA VAL A 117 18.26 2.30 -0.61
C VAL A 117 19.25 2.33 -1.78
N GLU A 118 19.86 1.20 -2.10
CA GLU A 118 20.86 1.10 -3.15
C GLU A 118 20.29 1.35 -4.54
N ALA A 119 19.22 0.65 -4.92
CA ALA A 119 18.71 0.71 -6.28
C ALA A 119 17.72 1.87 -6.51
N THR A 120 17.18 2.48 -5.46
CA THR A 120 16.19 3.57 -5.58
C THR A 120 16.68 4.89 -5.01
N ILE A 121 17.11 4.93 -3.74
CA ILE A 121 17.46 6.21 -3.10
C ILE A 121 18.80 6.74 -3.63
N LYS A 122 19.86 5.92 -3.73
CA LYS A 122 21.17 6.37 -4.23
C LYS A 122 21.08 7.02 -5.62
N PRO A 123 20.35 6.48 -6.62
CA PRO A 123 20.18 7.16 -7.92
C PRO A 123 19.49 8.53 -7.85
N LEU A 124 18.61 8.75 -6.86
CA LEU A 124 17.92 10.03 -6.67
C LEU A 124 18.83 11.09 -6.04
N LEU A 125 19.87 10.67 -5.31
CA LEU A 125 20.92 11.54 -4.82
C LEU A 125 21.81 11.98 -6.00
N LYS A 126 21.45 13.10 -6.63
CA LYS A 126 22.36 13.78 -7.57
C LYS A 126 23.71 14.02 -6.88
N LYS A 127 24.83 14.09 -7.63
CA LYS A 127 26.23 14.31 -7.17
C LYS A 127 26.50 15.51 -6.22
N LYS A 128 25.48 16.24 -5.76
CA LYS A 128 25.63 17.23 -4.69
C LYS A 128 26.02 16.51 -3.40
N LYS A 129 26.89 17.12 -2.59
CA LYS A 129 27.11 16.67 -1.22
C LYS A 129 25.77 16.69 -0.47
N THR A 130 25.24 15.52 -0.15
CA THR A 130 24.11 15.38 0.76
C THR A 130 24.68 15.49 2.17
N GLU A 131 24.40 16.59 2.86
CA GLU A 131 24.98 16.87 4.19
C GLU A 131 24.10 16.39 5.34
N THR A 132 22.79 16.28 5.14
CA THR A 132 21.82 15.90 6.17
C THR A 132 20.70 15.06 5.56
N LEU A 133 20.58 13.84 6.08
CA LEU A 133 19.61 12.84 5.69
C LEU A 133 18.66 12.56 6.86
N ALA A 134 17.39 12.34 6.56
CA ALA A 134 16.43 11.95 7.58
C ALA A 134 15.46 10.87 7.11
N VAL A 135 15.04 10.03 8.04
CA VAL A 135 13.82 9.24 7.95
C VAL A 135 12.78 9.87 8.87
N ILE A 136 11.68 10.35 8.29
CA ILE A 136 10.58 10.97 9.04
C ILE A 136 9.43 9.98 9.18
N TYR A 137 8.96 9.71 10.39
CA TYR A 137 7.95 8.67 10.65
C TYR A 137 6.90 9.08 11.69
N ASP A 138 5.71 8.47 11.61
CA ASP A 138 4.61 8.68 12.58
C ASP A 138 4.08 7.38 13.20
N LYS A 139 4.45 6.23 12.64
CA LYS A 139 4.07 4.89 13.11
C LYS A 139 5.19 3.91 12.74
N ASN A 140 5.17 2.74 13.35
CA ASN A 140 6.00 1.58 12.97
C ASN A 140 7.51 1.88 13.04
N PRO A 141 8.05 2.24 14.22
CA PRO A 141 9.46 2.58 14.39
C PRO A 141 10.39 1.46 13.90
N MET A 142 10.05 0.18 14.12
CA MET A 142 10.81 -0.98 13.65
C MET A 142 11.16 -0.92 12.16
N GLU A 143 10.21 -0.54 11.31
CA GLU A 143 10.43 -0.49 9.87
C GLU A 143 11.09 0.82 9.44
N ALA A 144 10.67 1.95 10.03
CA ALA A 144 11.28 3.25 9.76
C ALA A 144 12.77 3.28 10.15
N SER A 145 13.14 2.69 11.30
CA SER A 145 14.53 2.58 11.73
C SER A 145 15.32 1.66 10.81
N GLY A 146 14.77 0.53 10.36
CA GLY A 146 15.45 -0.35 9.39
C GLY A 146 15.88 0.38 8.13
N TYR A 147 15.02 1.26 7.59
CA TYR A 147 15.39 2.15 6.48
C TYR A 147 16.44 3.20 6.86
N ALA A 148 16.41 3.75 8.09
CA ALA A 148 17.39 4.73 8.55
C ALA A 148 18.79 4.13 8.67
N HIS A 149 18.91 2.92 9.24
CA HIS A 149 20.17 2.19 9.33
C HIS A 149 20.68 1.79 7.94
N ALA A 150 19.82 1.27 7.06
CA ALA A 150 20.21 0.96 5.69
C ALA A 150 20.69 2.21 4.92
N LEU A 151 20.07 3.38 5.14
CA LEU A 151 20.54 4.65 4.59
C LEU A 151 21.92 5.03 5.13
N ALA A 152 22.12 4.94 6.45
CA ALA A 152 23.39 5.28 7.09
C ALA A 152 24.54 4.40 6.58
N ASP A 153 24.30 3.09 6.50
CA ASP A 153 25.31 2.11 6.07
C ASP A 153 25.68 2.24 4.60
N MET A 154 24.70 2.52 3.76
CA MET A 154 24.89 2.62 2.32
C MET A 154 25.51 3.94 1.89
N LEU A 155 25.28 5.01 2.65
CA LEU A 155 25.79 6.35 2.35
C LEU A 155 26.99 6.74 3.21
N LYS A 156 27.40 5.86 4.14
CA LYS A 156 28.53 6.02 5.05
C LYS A 156 28.50 7.36 5.78
N GLN A 157 27.32 7.75 6.26
CA GLN A 157 27.10 8.98 7.01
C GLN A 157 25.95 8.81 8.00
N GLU A 158 25.84 9.73 8.96
CA GLU A 158 24.74 9.74 9.91
C GLU A 158 23.39 10.03 9.24
N VAL A 159 22.33 9.41 9.75
CA VAL A 159 20.95 9.65 9.34
C VAL A 159 20.12 9.97 10.58
N TYR A 160 19.26 10.99 10.50
CA TYR A 160 18.36 11.34 11.58
C TYR A 160 17.04 10.59 11.47
N LEU A 161 16.68 9.83 12.51
CA LEU A 161 15.36 9.23 12.66
C LEU A 161 14.46 10.20 13.42
N VAL A 162 13.49 10.78 12.72
CA VAL A 162 12.73 11.95 13.17
C VAL A 162 11.26 11.56 13.35
N PRO A 163 10.75 11.46 14.59
CA PRO A 163 9.32 11.29 14.81
C PRO A 163 8.58 12.55 14.36
N PHE A 164 7.43 12.42 13.72
CA PHE A 164 6.59 13.57 13.39
C PHE A 164 5.15 13.09 13.48
N TYR A 165 4.45 13.38 14.59
CA TYR A 165 3.13 12.80 14.89
C TYR A 165 2.00 13.78 14.57
N ASN A 166 0.84 13.24 14.20
CA ASN A 166 -0.34 14.05 13.89
C ASN A 166 -0.98 14.60 15.16
N LYS A 167 -1.44 15.85 15.16
CA LYS A 167 -2.08 16.53 16.31
C LYS A 167 -1.22 16.54 17.59
N GLN A 168 0.10 16.53 17.47
CA GLN A 168 1.05 16.67 18.59
C GLN A 168 1.98 17.86 18.37
N ALA A 169 2.59 18.35 19.46
CA ALA A 169 3.68 19.31 19.37
C ALA A 169 4.88 18.63 18.68
N ASN A 170 5.46 19.30 17.68
CA ASN A 170 6.56 18.78 16.87
C ASN A 170 7.68 19.83 16.75
N ASP A 171 8.06 20.42 17.88
CA ASP A 171 8.97 21.58 17.96
C ASP A 171 10.40 21.31 17.46
N HIS A 172 10.69 20.05 17.15
CA HIS A 172 11.96 19.57 16.59
C HIS A 172 11.99 19.49 15.06
N ILE A 173 10.90 19.83 14.37
CA ILE A 173 10.82 19.84 12.89
C ILE A 173 10.04 21.05 12.38
N ASP A 174 10.56 21.71 11.34
CA ASP A 174 9.93 22.84 10.65
C ASP A 174 9.80 22.54 9.15
N THR A 175 8.58 22.70 8.65
CA THR A 175 8.18 22.44 7.25
C THR A 175 7.55 23.66 6.58
N SER A 176 7.53 24.82 7.25
CA SER A 176 6.86 26.03 6.79
C SER A 176 7.61 26.78 5.68
N GLY A 177 8.93 26.56 5.56
CA GLY A 177 9.78 27.18 4.55
C GLY A 177 10.01 26.31 3.31
N ASP A 178 10.94 26.75 2.46
CA ASP A 178 11.32 26.03 1.23
C ASP A 178 11.96 24.66 1.50
N TYR A 179 12.58 24.47 2.66
CA TYR A 179 13.29 23.26 3.06
C TYR A 179 12.71 22.71 4.36
N VAL A 180 12.76 21.39 4.50
CA VAL A 180 12.53 20.74 5.80
C VAL A 180 13.76 21.00 6.68
N LYS A 181 13.52 21.49 7.90
CA LYS A 181 14.57 21.66 8.92
C LYS A 181 14.25 20.82 10.14
N ILE A 182 15.30 20.33 10.81
CA ILE A 182 15.18 19.57 12.06
C ILE A 182 16.07 20.18 13.13
N LYS A 183 15.65 20.11 14.39
CA LYS A 183 16.38 20.64 15.54
C LYS A 183 17.14 19.52 16.25
N VAL A 184 18.46 19.53 16.13
CA VAL A 184 19.37 18.53 16.73
C VAL A 184 20.32 19.30 17.65
N ASP A 185 20.43 18.89 18.91
CA ASP A 185 21.28 19.54 19.93
C ASP A 185 21.04 21.06 20.03
N GLY A 186 19.78 21.47 19.91
CA GLY A 186 19.36 22.88 19.95
C GLY A 186 19.58 23.65 18.64
N GLN A 187 20.27 23.09 17.64
CA GLN A 187 20.59 23.73 16.37
C GLN A 187 19.68 23.26 15.24
N TRP A 188 19.22 24.19 14.41
CA TRP A 188 18.44 23.86 13.22
C TRP A 188 19.35 23.44 12.06
N LYS A 189 19.13 22.22 11.54
CA LYS A 189 19.81 21.67 10.37
C LYS A 189 18.84 21.58 9.20
N THR A 190 19.28 22.02 8.02
CA THR A 190 18.52 21.89 6.78
C THR A 190 18.68 20.47 6.24
N VAL A 191 17.58 19.77 5.98
CA VAL A 191 17.58 18.40 5.46
C VAL A 191 17.57 18.42 3.93
N GLN A 192 18.49 17.70 3.29
CA GLN A 192 18.58 17.63 1.83
C GLN A 192 17.75 16.48 1.25
N LEU A 193 17.69 15.35 1.96
CA LEU A 193 16.81 14.23 1.60
C LEU A 193 16.06 13.70 2.82
N VAL A 194 14.77 13.51 2.63
CA VAL A 194 13.86 12.83 3.54
C VAL A 194 13.37 11.56 2.88
N PHE A 195 13.66 10.40 3.47
CA PHE A 195 12.81 9.24 3.24
C PHE A 195 11.60 9.35 4.16
N ARG A 196 10.43 9.54 3.54
CA ARG A 196 9.18 9.78 4.22
C ARG A 196 8.50 8.46 4.55
N TYR A 197 8.40 8.15 5.83
CA TYR A 197 7.61 7.06 6.40
C TYR A 197 6.42 7.58 7.24
N LEU A 198 5.79 8.66 6.76
CA LEU A 198 4.56 9.21 7.33
C LEU A 198 3.32 8.55 6.73
N THR A 199 2.51 7.96 7.59
CA THR A 199 1.41 7.08 7.21
C THR A 199 0.02 7.70 7.40
N GLN A 200 -0.14 8.63 8.34
CA GLN A 200 -1.46 9.18 8.71
C GLN A 200 -1.60 10.65 8.27
N LYS A 201 -2.43 10.95 7.27
CA LYS A 201 -2.65 12.33 6.79
C LYS A 201 -1.37 13.16 6.53
N PRO A 202 -0.33 12.65 5.83
CA PRO A 202 0.95 13.38 5.69
C PRO A 202 0.83 14.76 5.03
N TRP A 203 -0.26 15.02 4.29
CA TRP A 203 -0.56 16.31 3.64
C TRP A 203 -0.84 17.47 4.60
N ASN A 204 -1.04 17.20 5.89
CA ASN A 204 -1.20 18.26 6.89
C ASN A 204 0.10 18.66 7.60
N ARG A 205 1.22 18.02 7.22
CA ARG A 205 2.50 18.11 7.94
C ARG A 205 3.69 18.29 7.01
N LEU A 206 3.72 17.58 5.88
CA LEU A 206 4.74 17.73 4.85
C LEU A 206 4.19 18.45 3.62
N PRO A 207 4.87 19.50 3.13
CA PRO A 207 4.40 20.28 2.01
C PRO A 207 4.41 19.45 0.72
N ILE A 208 3.54 19.82 -0.21
CA ILE A 208 3.52 19.21 -1.55
C ILE A 208 4.77 19.58 -2.34
N HIS A 209 5.23 20.83 -2.17
CA HIS A 209 6.44 21.35 -2.80
C HIS A 209 7.51 21.60 -1.74
N SER A 210 8.71 21.08 -1.96
CA SER A 210 9.89 21.38 -1.13
C SER A 210 11.15 21.33 -1.99
N LYS A 211 12.16 22.12 -1.61
CA LYS A 211 13.53 22.01 -2.13
C LYS A 211 14.28 20.84 -1.48
N THR A 212 13.82 20.33 -0.33
CA THR A 212 14.24 19.03 0.21
C THR A 212 13.69 17.92 -0.68
N VAL A 213 14.52 16.94 -1.04
CA VAL A 213 14.07 15.76 -1.79
C VAL A 213 13.29 14.85 -0.85
N ILE A 214 11.98 14.70 -1.05
CA ILE A 214 11.12 13.85 -0.22
C ILE A 214 10.74 12.59 -1.02
N VAL A 215 11.05 11.40 -0.50
CA VAL A 215 10.77 10.12 -1.15
C VAL A 215 9.82 9.28 -0.28
N ASN A 216 8.61 8.92 -0.71
CA ASN A 216 7.84 9.54 -1.80
C ASN A 216 7.31 10.92 -1.38
N PRO A 217 7.13 11.89 -2.29
CA PRO A 217 6.60 13.20 -1.94
C PRO A 217 5.11 13.15 -1.58
N THR A 218 4.63 14.16 -0.86
CA THR A 218 3.25 14.24 -0.37
C THR A 218 2.20 14.12 -1.48
N ILE A 219 2.49 14.62 -2.69
CA ILE A 219 1.56 14.51 -3.81
C ILE A 219 1.14 13.08 -4.12
N VAL A 220 2.02 12.09 -3.96
CA VAL A 220 1.70 10.68 -4.23
C VAL A 220 0.57 10.18 -3.32
N CYS A 221 0.50 10.67 -2.08
CA CYS A 221 -0.62 10.35 -1.18
C CYS A 221 -1.94 10.85 -1.74
N LEU A 222 -1.98 12.13 -2.12
CA LEU A 222 -3.18 12.79 -2.63
C LEU A 222 -3.61 12.22 -3.99
N ALA A 223 -2.64 11.81 -4.82
CA ALA A 223 -2.84 11.25 -6.15
C ALA A 223 -3.31 9.79 -6.17
N GLY A 224 -3.52 9.18 -5.00
CA GLY A 224 -4.09 7.83 -4.89
C GLY A 224 -3.33 6.88 -3.98
N GLY A 225 -2.06 7.18 -3.67
CA GLY A 225 -1.25 6.32 -2.79
C GLY A 225 -1.69 6.30 -1.32
N ARG A 226 -2.59 7.21 -0.91
CA ARG A 226 -3.32 7.22 0.38
C ARG A 226 -4.71 7.86 0.27
N ASN A 227 -5.22 8.08 -0.94
CA ASN A 227 -6.52 8.68 -1.20
C ASN A 227 -7.29 7.74 -2.13
N LYS A 228 -8.12 6.86 -1.56
CA LYS A 228 -8.79 5.78 -2.29
C LYS A 228 -9.72 6.31 -3.39
N MET A 229 -10.29 7.49 -3.19
CA MET A 229 -11.16 8.15 -4.17
C MET A 229 -10.37 8.57 -5.41
N ILE A 230 -9.25 9.27 -5.24
CA ILE A 230 -8.39 9.66 -6.36
C ILE A 230 -7.73 8.42 -6.99
N ALA A 231 -7.39 7.40 -6.19
CA ALA A 231 -6.85 6.14 -6.71
C ALA A 231 -7.81 5.49 -7.72
N SER A 232 -9.10 5.38 -7.37
CA SER A 232 -10.12 4.80 -8.25
C SER A 232 -10.27 5.59 -9.56
N LYS A 233 -10.26 6.93 -9.49
CA LYS A 233 -10.25 7.80 -10.68
C LYS A 233 -8.98 7.62 -11.52
N ALA A 234 -7.81 7.55 -10.89
CA ALA A 234 -6.54 7.32 -11.57
C ALA A 234 -6.51 5.96 -12.30
N TYR A 235 -7.01 4.90 -11.67
CA TYR A 235 -7.13 3.59 -12.30
C TYR A 235 -8.11 3.63 -13.47
N SER A 236 -9.25 4.30 -13.32
CA SER A 236 -10.23 4.43 -14.41
C SER A 236 -9.65 5.16 -15.62
N PHE A 237 -8.95 6.27 -15.41
CA PHE A 237 -8.32 7.03 -16.49
C PHE A 237 -7.22 6.21 -17.18
N PHE A 238 -6.38 5.52 -16.40
CA PHE A 238 -5.33 4.72 -16.99
C PHE A 238 -5.87 3.44 -17.67
N ASN A 239 -6.96 2.86 -17.17
CA ASN A 239 -7.64 1.75 -17.83
C ASN A 239 -8.17 2.11 -19.22
N ALA A 240 -8.59 3.37 -19.43
CA ALA A 240 -8.95 3.84 -20.78
C ALA A 240 -7.74 3.80 -21.74
N GLU A 241 -6.53 4.14 -21.25
CA GLU A 241 -5.29 4.00 -22.04
C GLU A 241 -4.86 2.53 -22.22
N LEU A 242 -5.08 1.68 -21.21
CA LEU A 242 -4.69 0.27 -21.24
C LEU A 242 -5.59 -0.60 -22.12
N ALA A 243 -6.83 -0.15 -22.40
CA ALA A 243 -7.80 -0.90 -23.18
C ALA A 243 -7.26 -1.28 -24.57
N GLU A 244 -6.58 -0.35 -25.25
CA GLU A 244 -5.96 -0.60 -26.57
C GLU A 244 -4.81 -1.61 -26.53
N LYS A 245 -4.28 -1.88 -25.33
CA LYS A 245 -3.16 -2.80 -25.06
C LYS A 245 -3.63 -4.14 -24.50
N ASN A 246 -4.95 -4.36 -24.42
CA ASN A 246 -5.59 -5.53 -23.80
C ASN A 246 -5.16 -5.77 -22.35
N LEU A 247 -4.80 -4.69 -21.63
CA LEU A 247 -4.47 -4.71 -20.22
C LEU A 247 -5.57 -4.01 -19.42
N LYS A 248 -5.73 -4.38 -18.16
CA LYS A 248 -6.68 -3.74 -17.24
C LYS A 248 -6.16 -3.85 -15.81
N ILE A 249 -6.20 -2.73 -15.09
CA ILE A 249 -6.15 -2.71 -13.64
C ILE A 249 -7.47 -3.30 -13.13
N LEU A 250 -7.38 -4.42 -12.44
CA LEU A 250 -8.51 -5.12 -11.87
C LEU A 250 -8.75 -4.61 -10.45
N THR A 251 -9.94 -4.06 -10.22
CA THR A 251 -10.42 -3.62 -8.90
C THR A 251 -11.85 -4.11 -8.73
N PRO A 252 -12.36 -4.30 -7.50
CA PRO A 252 -13.78 -4.50 -7.31
C PRO A 252 -14.52 -3.22 -7.75
N HIS A 253 -15.74 -3.36 -8.25
CA HIS A 253 -16.52 -2.23 -8.76
C HIS A 253 -16.66 -1.17 -7.66
N THR A 254 -16.28 0.07 -7.96
CA THR A 254 -16.18 1.13 -6.95
C THR A 254 -16.93 2.36 -7.42
N ILE A 255 -17.87 2.80 -6.59
CA ILE A 255 -18.56 4.09 -6.72
C ILE A 255 -17.81 5.11 -5.88
N TRP A 256 -17.43 6.23 -6.49
CA TRP A 256 -16.75 7.35 -5.83
C TRP A 256 -17.70 8.54 -5.64
N ASP A 257 -17.22 9.55 -4.89
CA ASP A 257 -17.94 10.80 -4.60
C ASP A 257 -19.27 10.64 -3.83
N VAL A 258 -19.42 9.52 -3.12
CA VAL A 258 -20.66 9.15 -2.43
C VAL A 258 -20.79 9.93 -1.12
N ASN A 259 -21.90 10.64 -0.93
CA ASN A 259 -22.25 11.25 0.36
C ASN A 259 -22.84 10.19 1.31
N LYS A 260 -22.71 10.40 2.62
CA LYS A 260 -23.17 9.43 3.63
C LYS A 260 -24.63 8.99 3.43
N ASN A 261 -25.52 9.94 3.14
CA ASN A 261 -26.95 9.69 2.93
C ASN A 261 -27.28 8.88 1.65
N GLU A 262 -26.35 8.79 0.69
CA GLU A 262 -26.52 8.03 -0.56
C GLU A 262 -26.06 6.57 -0.43
N ILE A 263 -25.35 6.22 0.65
CA ILE A 263 -24.77 4.88 0.86
C ILE A 263 -25.83 3.77 0.82
N PRO A 264 -27.01 3.89 1.45
CA PRO A 264 -28.03 2.84 1.38
C PRO A 264 -28.47 2.51 -0.06
N ILE A 265 -28.53 3.51 -0.94
CA ILE A 265 -28.90 3.32 -2.36
C ILE A 265 -27.86 2.46 -3.07
N TRP A 266 -26.57 2.74 -2.85
CA TRP A 266 -25.48 1.97 -3.46
C TRP A 266 -25.33 0.57 -2.87
N VAL A 267 -25.58 0.40 -1.58
CA VAL A 267 -25.65 -0.93 -0.94
C VAL A 267 -26.77 -1.76 -1.59
N ALA A 268 -27.95 -1.18 -1.78
CA ALA A 268 -29.06 -1.85 -2.46
C ALA A 268 -28.71 -2.18 -3.93
N ASN A 269 -28.04 -1.26 -4.65
CA ASN A 269 -27.60 -1.47 -6.03
C ASN A 269 -26.65 -2.67 -6.17
N PHE A 270 -25.82 -2.94 -5.16
CA PHE A 270 -24.93 -4.11 -5.13
C PHE A 270 -25.58 -5.40 -4.60
N GLY A 271 -26.90 -5.42 -4.43
CA GLY A 271 -27.63 -6.59 -3.92
C GLY A 271 -27.63 -6.69 -2.40
N GLY A 272 -27.56 -5.55 -1.70
CA GLY A 272 -27.65 -5.46 -0.24
C GLY A 272 -26.32 -5.68 0.49
N LYS A 273 -25.21 -5.82 -0.24
CA LYS A 273 -23.89 -6.11 0.33
C LYS A 273 -22.85 -5.19 -0.29
N ALA A 274 -21.99 -4.58 0.52
CA ALA A 274 -20.94 -3.66 0.03
C ALA A 274 -19.82 -3.48 1.05
N VAL A 275 -18.75 -2.80 0.62
CA VAL A 275 -17.73 -2.24 1.49
C VAL A 275 -17.76 -0.73 1.36
N VAL A 276 -18.01 -0.04 2.47
CA VAL A 276 -17.92 1.42 2.56
C VAL A 276 -16.54 1.79 3.09
N LYS A 277 -15.86 2.74 2.44
CA LYS A 277 -14.53 3.20 2.90
C LYS A 277 -14.48 4.71 3.01
N ASN A 278 -13.91 5.18 4.13
CA ASN A 278 -13.37 6.52 4.22
C ASN A 278 -12.14 6.62 3.28
N PRO A 279 -12.13 7.54 2.31
CA PRO A 279 -11.08 7.58 1.29
C PRO A 279 -9.68 7.90 1.83
N TYR A 280 -9.59 8.54 3.00
CA TYR A 280 -8.36 9.14 3.52
C TYR A 280 -7.73 8.35 4.68
N SER A 281 -8.48 7.40 5.24
CA SER A 281 -8.02 6.52 6.33
C SER A 281 -7.14 5.36 5.82
N ASN A 282 -6.27 4.85 6.69
CA ASN A 282 -5.30 3.79 6.39
C ASN A 282 -5.25 2.72 7.48
N ALA A 283 -4.52 1.62 7.22
CA ALA A 283 -4.29 0.51 8.15
C ALA A 283 -5.58 -0.20 8.61
N GLY A 284 -6.55 -0.32 7.70
CA GLY A 284 -7.85 -0.96 7.97
C GLY A 284 -8.81 -0.09 8.79
N GLN A 285 -8.40 1.12 9.20
CA GLN A 285 -9.32 2.08 9.80
C GLN A 285 -10.20 2.71 8.72
N GLY A 286 -11.47 2.92 9.03
CA GLY A 286 -12.42 3.52 8.11
C GLY A 286 -12.82 2.60 6.94
N VAL A 287 -12.79 1.28 7.14
CA VAL A 287 -13.33 0.29 6.21
C VAL A 287 -14.47 -0.44 6.93
N TYR A 288 -15.65 -0.45 6.32
CA TYR A 288 -16.86 -0.99 6.91
C TYR A 288 -17.47 -1.98 5.92
N THR A 289 -17.58 -3.23 6.33
CA THR A 289 -18.27 -4.28 5.59
C THR A 289 -19.75 -4.23 5.96
N ILE A 290 -20.62 -4.22 4.94
CA ILE A 290 -22.07 -4.18 5.09
C ILE A 290 -22.59 -5.45 4.44
N VAL A 291 -23.08 -6.39 5.26
CA VAL A 291 -23.66 -7.66 4.77
C VAL A 291 -25.12 -7.87 5.19
N ASN A 292 -25.66 -6.98 6.02
CA ASN A 292 -27.04 -6.98 6.50
C ASN A 292 -27.48 -5.56 6.89
N GLU A 293 -28.77 -5.40 7.18
CA GLU A 293 -29.38 -4.11 7.56
C GLU A 293 -28.82 -3.55 8.86
N LYS A 294 -28.56 -4.40 9.86
CA LYS A 294 -27.99 -3.98 11.14
C LYS A 294 -26.61 -3.32 10.96
N GLU A 295 -25.72 -3.91 10.16
CA GLU A 295 -24.41 -3.31 9.89
C GLU A 295 -24.52 -1.98 9.14
N LEU A 296 -25.53 -1.84 8.26
CA LEU A 296 -25.83 -0.58 7.60
C LEU A 296 -26.31 0.48 8.59
N GLU A 297 -27.26 0.15 9.46
CA GLU A 297 -27.75 1.05 10.52
C GLU A 297 -26.62 1.47 11.46
N ASP A 298 -25.82 0.50 11.93
CA ASP A 298 -24.68 0.75 12.81
C ASP A 298 -23.67 1.69 12.13
N PHE A 299 -23.39 1.53 10.84
CA PHE A 299 -22.55 2.44 10.07
C PHE A 299 -23.18 3.84 9.94
N MET A 300 -24.48 3.92 9.63
CA MET A 300 -25.19 5.19 9.45
C MET A 300 -25.28 6.01 10.74
N ALA A 301 -25.20 5.36 11.91
CA ALA A 301 -25.13 6.02 13.21
C ALA A 301 -23.74 6.62 13.54
N LEU A 302 -22.68 6.29 12.80
CA LEU A 302 -21.32 6.80 13.05
C LEU A 302 -21.15 8.24 12.57
N GLU A 303 -20.46 9.05 13.35
CA GLU A 303 -20.05 10.40 12.95
C GLU A 303 -18.67 10.40 12.28
N PHE A 304 -18.48 11.26 11.28
CA PHE A 304 -17.25 11.30 10.48
C PHE A 304 -16.77 12.74 10.27
N ASP A 305 -15.45 12.93 10.25
CA ASP A 305 -14.80 14.22 9.95
C ASP A 305 -14.87 14.60 8.45
N TYR A 306 -15.16 13.63 7.59
CA TYR A 306 -15.16 13.76 6.13
C TYR A 306 -16.53 13.44 5.56
N ASP A 307 -16.90 14.14 4.49
CA ASP A 307 -18.26 14.08 3.93
C ASP A 307 -18.38 13.07 2.78
N LYS A 308 -17.24 12.65 2.22
CA LYS A 308 -17.18 11.80 1.04
C LYS A 308 -16.65 10.40 1.35
N PHE A 309 -17.30 9.42 0.73
CA PHE A 309 -17.00 8.00 0.84
C PHE A 309 -16.75 7.39 -0.54
N ILE A 310 -16.18 6.18 -0.54
CA ILE A 310 -16.32 5.27 -1.67
C ILE A 310 -17.12 4.04 -1.24
N VAL A 311 -17.98 3.54 -2.12
CA VAL A 311 -18.73 2.30 -1.93
C VAL A 311 -18.25 1.30 -2.96
N GLN A 312 -17.70 0.19 -2.49
CA GLN A 312 -17.07 -0.82 -3.33
C GLN A 312 -17.85 -2.14 -3.21
N SER A 313 -17.96 -2.88 -4.31
CA SER A 313 -18.53 -4.22 -4.32
C SER A 313 -17.76 -5.13 -3.36
N LEU A 314 -18.49 -5.76 -2.45
CA LEU A 314 -17.97 -6.73 -1.49
C LEU A 314 -17.47 -7.98 -2.21
N VAL A 315 -16.21 -8.32 -1.96
CA VAL A 315 -15.64 -9.62 -2.29
C VAL A 315 -15.74 -10.48 -1.03
N GLY A 316 -16.58 -11.50 -1.06
CA GLY A 316 -16.89 -12.35 0.09
C GLY A 316 -16.83 -13.82 -0.27
N ASN A 317 -17.73 -14.62 0.32
CA ASN A 317 -18.04 -15.95 -0.20
C ASN A 317 -18.97 -15.81 -1.42
N TYR A 318 -19.02 -16.81 -2.29
CA TYR A 318 -19.95 -16.86 -3.44
C TYR A 318 -21.40 -16.50 -3.06
N ASN A 319 -21.92 -17.03 -1.95
CA ASN A 319 -23.31 -16.84 -1.53
C ASN A 319 -23.63 -15.43 -1.03
N TRP A 320 -22.60 -14.65 -0.68
CA TRP A 320 -22.79 -13.34 -0.09
C TRP A 320 -21.81 -12.28 -0.59
N SER A 321 -21.26 -12.43 -1.78
CA SER A 321 -20.57 -11.34 -2.46
C SER A 321 -21.57 -10.38 -3.14
N SER A 322 -21.11 -9.18 -3.46
CA SER A 322 -21.93 -8.23 -4.23
C SER A 322 -22.14 -8.72 -5.65
N THR A 323 -23.31 -8.42 -6.21
CA THR A 323 -23.60 -8.65 -7.63
C THR A 323 -23.45 -7.34 -8.38
N THR A 324 -22.73 -7.35 -9.51
CA THR A 324 -22.54 -6.17 -10.36
C THR A 324 -22.83 -6.51 -11.82
N ALA A 325 -22.95 -5.49 -12.67
CA ALA A 325 -23.11 -5.68 -14.13
C ALA A 325 -21.90 -6.39 -14.78
N GLU A 326 -20.70 -6.26 -14.20
CA GLU A 326 -19.48 -6.93 -14.67
C GLU A 326 -19.33 -8.36 -14.11
N GLY A 327 -20.31 -8.82 -13.31
CA GLY A 327 -20.31 -10.10 -12.63
C GLY A 327 -19.99 -9.99 -11.15
N MET A 328 -19.50 -11.08 -10.58
CA MET A 328 -19.24 -11.24 -9.15
C MET A 328 -17.83 -11.74 -8.91
N PHE A 329 -17.14 -11.12 -7.96
CA PHE A 329 -15.89 -11.61 -7.38
C PHE A 329 -16.14 -12.19 -6.01
N TYR A 330 -15.53 -13.33 -5.73
CA TYR A 330 -15.50 -13.95 -4.41
C TYR A 330 -14.11 -14.52 -4.13
N HIS A 331 -13.77 -14.65 -2.85
CA HIS A 331 -12.46 -15.12 -2.42
C HIS A 331 -12.23 -16.58 -2.81
N VAL A 332 -11.00 -16.87 -3.26
CA VAL A 332 -10.51 -18.26 -3.34
C VAL A 332 -10.25 -18.80 -1.93
N GLY A 333 -9.76 -17.94 -1.03
CA GLY A 333 -9.42 -18.29 0.35
C GLY A 333 -8.12 -19.09 0.49
N THR A 334 -7.73 -19.38 1.73
CA THR A 334 -6.65 -20.33 2.02
C THR A 334 -7.01 -21.73 1.52
N MET A 335 -5.99 -22.58 1.36
CA MET A 335 -6.23 -24.03 1.37
C MET A 335 -6.99 -24.41 2.66
N PRO A 336 -8.03 -25.26 2.59
CA PRO A 336 -8.75 -25.71 3.77
C PRO A 336 -7.81 -26.38 4.78
N ASN A 337 -7.98 -26.06 6.06
CA ASN A 337 -7.25 -26.74 7.14
C ASN A 337 -7.83 -28.14 7.41
N ALA A 338 -7.29 -28.86 8.40
CA ALA A 338 -7.77 -30.19 8.79
C ALA A 338 -9.23 -30.22 9.28
N LYS A 339 -9.83 -29.07 9.61
CA LYS A 339 -11.26 -28.92 9.96
C LYS A 339 -12.13 -28.57 8.74
N GLY A 340 -11.55 -28.51 7.54
CA GLY A 340 -12.23 -28.08 6.32
C GLY A 340 -12.45 -26.56 6.23
N GLU A 341 -11.83 -25.77 7.11
CA GLU A 341 -12.03 -24.32 7.13
C GLU A 341 -11.06 -23.61 6.19
N SER A 342 -11.60 -22.73 5.34
CA SER A 342 -10.82 -21.75 4.57
C SER A 342 -10.97 -20.36 5.19
N TYR A 343 -10.00 -19.48 4.94
CA TYR A 343 -9.96 -18.12 5.48
C TYR A 343 -9.69 -17.11 4.37
N VAL A 344 -10.23 -15.90 4.51
CA VAL A 344 -9.87 -14.78 3.65
C VAL A 344 -8.41 -14.42 3.84
N LEU A 345 -7.74 -14.18 2.72
CA LEU A 345 -6.38 -13.65 2.63
C LEU A 345 -6.38 -12.38 1.79
N ASP A 346 -5.47 -11.48 2.15
CA ASP A 346 -4.93 -10.52 1.21
C ASP A 346 -3.44 -10.75 0.98
N PHE A 347 -2.92 -10.10 -0.05
CA PHE A 347 -1.50 -10.07 -0.38
C PHE A 347 -1.06 -8.62 -0.43
N ARG A 348 0.03 -8.28 0.24
CA ARG A 348 0.73 -7.03 0.00
C ARG A 348 1.93 -7.27 -0.87
N VAL A 349 1.90 -6.74 -2.08
CA VAL A 349 3.05 -6.75 -3.01
C VAL A 349 3.69 -5.38 -2.97
N MET A 350 4.94 -5.31 -2.54
CA MET A 350 5.73 -4.09 -2.58
C MET A 350 6.67 -4.11 -3.78
N ILE A 351 6.74 -2.96 -4.46
CA ILE A 351 7.65 -2.70 -5.56
C ILE A 351 8.42 -1.42 -5.31
N HIS A 352 9.59 -1.32 -5.95
CA HIS A 352 10.39 -0.11 -5.94
C HIS A 352 10.91 0.23 -7.32
N ALA A 353 11.13 1.53 -7.54
CA ALA A 353 11.67 2.05 -8.79
C ALA A 353 13.19 1.95 -8.82
N THR A 354 13.75 1.39 -9.89
CA THR A 354 15.19 1.40 -10.18
C THR A 354 15.45 2.19 -11.47
N PRO A 355 16.71 2.46 -11.83
CA PRO A 355 17.03 3.07 -13.12
C PRO A 355 16.53 2.28 -14.33
N GLU A 356 16.18 1.01 -14.17
CA GLU A 356 15.67 0.10 -15.19
C GLU A 356 14.14 -0.08 -15.12
N GLY A 357 13.44 0.56 -14.17
CA GLY A 357 11.99 0.44 -14.00
C GLY A 357 11.58 -0.16 -12.66
N TYR A 358 10.34 -0.60 -12.54
CA TYR A 358 9.86 -1.21 -11.30
C TYR A 358 10.41 -2.62 -11.10
N ARG A 359 10.62 -2.98 -9.83
CA ARG A 359 11.07 -4.31 -9.37
C ARG A 359 10.28 -4.76 -8.16
N PRO A 360 9.99 -6.06 -8.01
CA PRO A 360 9.41 -6.58 -6.78
C PRO A 360 10.44 -6.47 -5.64
N LEU A 361 9.95 -6.05 -4.48
CA LEU A 361 10.78 -5.79 -3.30
C LEU A 361 10.45 -6.74 -2.14
N SER A 362 9.17 -6.87 -1.78
CA SER A 362 8.73 -7.79 -0.72
C SER A 362 7.28 -8.20 -0.94
N ILE A 363 6.91 -9.39 -0.48
CA ILE A 363 5.53 -9.89 -0.53
C ILE A 363 5.23 -10.58 0.79
N TYR A 364 4.03 -10.36 1.34
CA TYR A 364 3.50 -11.14 2.46
C TYR A 364 1.98 -11.18 2.37
N SER A 365 1.37 -12.05 3.17
CA SER A 365 -0.08 -12.19 3.24
C SER A 365 -0.58 -12.04 4.67
N ARG A 366 -1.82 -11.56 4.81
CA ARG A 366 -2.51 -11.49 6.09
C ARG A 366 -3.82 -12.27 6.00
N ARG A 367 -4.13 -13.00 7.07
CA ARG A 367 -5.35 -13.79 7.17
C ARG A 367 -6.40 -13.10 8.05
N ALA A 368 -7.67 -13.29 7.69
CA ALA A 368 -8.77 -12.94 8.57
C ALA A 368 -8.79 -13.77 9.87
N LYS A 369 -9.55 -13.31 10.85
CA LYS A 369 -9.63 -13.93 12.18
C LYS A 369 -10.53 -15.17 12.19
N ALA A 370 -11.65 -15.10 11.47
CA ALA A 370 -12.66 -16.14 11.38
C ALA A 370 -12.68 -16.79 9.98
N PRO A 371 -13.15 -18.05 9.89
CA PRO A 371 -13.23 -18.76 8.61
C PRO A 371 -14.27 -18.16 7.67
N LEU A 372 -14.01 -18.26 6.37
CA LEU A 372 -14.90 -17.87 5.29
C LEU A 372 -16.02 -18.90 5.13
N LYS A 373 -17.18 -18.62 5.73
CA LYS A 373 -18.34 -19.52 5.74
C LYS A 373 -19.28 -19.26 4.57
N ASP A 374 -20.02 -20.30 4.16
CA ASP A 374 -21.05 -20.22 3.13
C ASP A 374 -22.27 -19.41 3.54
N SER A 375 -22.56 -19.37 4.85
CA SER A 375 -23.64 -18.57 5.43
C SER A 375 -23.09 -17.64 6.52
N LEU A 376 -23.69 -16.46 6.61
CA LEU A 376 -23.45 -15.54 7.71
C LEU A 376 -24.33 -15.97 8.89
N THR A 377 -23.79 -15.81 10.12
CA THR A 377 -24.57 -16.06 11.34
C THR A 377 -24.97 -14.72 11.92
N ASP A 378 -26.25 -14.57 12.27
CA ASP A 378 -26.78 -13.31 12.79
C ASP A 378 -25.98 -12.84 14.01
N GLY A 379 -25.70 -11.54 14.04
CA GLY A 379 -24.97 -10.88 15.14
C GLY A 379 -23.45 -11.07 15.13
N LYS A 380 -22.86 -11.86 14.23
CA LYS A 380 -21.40 -11.92 14.07
C LYS A 380 -20.93 -10.84 13.10
N SER A 381 -19.90 -10.10 13.51
CA SER A 381 -19.27 -9.08 12.67
C SER A 381 -18.70 -9.71 11.40
N SER A 382 -19.14 -9.24 10.23
CA SER A 382 -18.57 -9.64 8.94
C SER A 382 -17.08 -9.28 8.82
N TRP A 383 -16.63 -8.28 9.59
CA TRP A 383 -15.23 -7.87 9.68
C TRP A 383 -14.32 -8.97 10.23
N ASP A 384 -14.79 -9.81 11.15
CA ASP A 384 -13.96 -10.91 11.66
C ASP A 384 -13.66 -11.95 10.55
N ILE A 385 -14.52 -12.06 9.54
CA ILE A 385 -14.40 -12.99 8.40
C ILE A 385 -13.60 -12.37 7.25
N LEU A 386 -13.77 -11.08 6.98
CA LEU A 386 -13.20 -10.39 5.81
C LEU A 386 -11.97 -9.54 6.14
N GLY A 387 -11.90 -9.00 7.36
CA GLY A 387 -10.87 -8.09 7.82
C GLY A 387 -9.53 -8.79 8.05
N THR A 388 -8.53 -8.41 7.26
CA THR A 388 -7.17 -8.97 7.31
C THR A 388 -6.19 -8.05 8.05
N ASN A 389 -6.60 -6.87 8.50
CA ASN A 389 -5.73 -5.93 9.21
C ASN A 389 -5.12 -6.57 10.46
N LEU A 390 -3.84 -6.32 10.72
CA LEU A 390 -3.15 -6.90 11.89
C LEU A 390 -3.20 -5.99 13.12
N SER A 391 -3.49 -4.69 12.95
CA SER A 391 -3.48 -3.74 14.06
C SER A 391 -4.55 -4.06 15.11
N ILE A 392 -4.15 -4.11 16.38
CA ILE A 392 -5.02 -4.27 17.54
C ILE A 392 -4.92 -2.97 18.36
N LEU A 393 -6.06 -2.45 18.82
CA LEU A 393 -6.07 -1.41 19.85
C LEU A 393 -6.11 -2.09 21.20
N ASN A 394 -5.09 -1.85 22.02
CA ASN A 394 -4.99 -2.40 23.38
C ASN A 394 -5.85 -1.58 24.35
N GLU A 395 -6.17 -2.14 25.51
CA GLU A 395 -7.00 -1.49 26.54
C GLU A 395 -6.38 -0.19 27.07
N ASP A 396 -5.05 -0.07 27.06
CA ASP A 396 -4.31 1.12 27.44
C ASP A 396 -4.28 2.21 26.34
N GLY A 397 -4.98 1.99 25.22
CA GLY A 397 -5.01 2.88 24.07
C GLY A 397 -3.78 2.79 23.16
N SER A 398 -2.81 1.92 23.47
CA SER A 398 -1.67 1.65 22.61
C SER A 398 -2.05 0.74 21.44
N TRP A 399 -1.22 0.72 20.39
CA TRP A 399 -1.44 -0.12 19.22
C TRP A 399 -0.51 -1.33 19.20
N GLY A 400 -1.09 -2.53 19.19
CA GLY A 400 -0.43 -3.80 18.96
C GLY A 400 -0.58 -4.34 17.53
N SER A 401 -0.01 -5.52 17.28
CA SER A 401 -0.16 -6.25 16.01
C SER A 401 -0.37 -7.74 16.24
N ASP A 402 -1.39 -8.33 15.62
CA ASP A 402 -1.66 -9.78 15.65
C ASP A 402 -0.75 -10.52 14.65
N THR A 403 0.49 -10.77 15.05
CA THR A 403 1.47 -11.45 14.18
C THR A 403 1.14 -12.92 13.92
N LYS A 404 0.19 -13.53 14.65
CA LYS A 404 -0.24 -14.92 14.40
C LYS A 404 -1.00 -15.06 13.08
N ARG A 405 -1.65 -14.00 12.62
CA ARG A 405 -2.37 -13.94 11.33
C ARG A 405 -1.49 -13.49 10.17
N LEU A 406 -0.22 -13.17 10.43
CA LEU A 406 0.78 -12.90 9.39
C LEU A 406 1.24 -14.21 8.76
N LEU A 407 1.01 -14.34 7.45
CA LEU A 407 1.46 -15.46 6.65
C LEU A 407 2.66 -15.03 5.80
N LEU A 408 3.83 -15.56 6.16
CA LEU A 408 5.09 -15.25 5.50
C LEU A 408 5.22 -16.02 4.18
N MET A 409 6.06 -15.51 3.29
CA MET A 409 6.46 -16.18 2.05
C MET A 409 7.53 -17.26 2.30
N GLU A 410 7.28 -18.11 3.30
CA GLU A 410 8.21 -19.13 3.81
C GLU A 410 7.79 -20.54 3.42
N ARG A 411 8.74 -21.48 3.46
CA ARG A 411 8.52 -22.88 3.07
C ARG A 411 7.33 -23.56 3.77
N LYS A 412 7.15 -23.30 5.07
CA LYS A 412 6.18 -24.01 5.91
C LYS A 412 4.73 -23.62 5.63
N VAL A 413 4.46 -22.36 5.26
CA VAL A 413 3.08 -21.85 5.13
C VAL A 413 2.70 -21.43 3.73
N PHE A 414 3.63 -21.29 2.79
CA PHE A 414 3.34 -20.80 1.43
C PHE A 414 2.25 -21.63 0.73
N ASN A 415 2.29 -22.95 0.84
CA ASN A 415 1.28 -23.82 0.20
C ASN A 415 -0.14 -23.59 0.74
N ASN A 416 -0.29 -23.08 1.97
CA ASN A 416 -1.61 -22.77 2.53
C ASN A 416 -2.25 -21.54 1.87
N LEU A 417 -1.46 -20.72 1.16
CA LEU A 417 -1.94 -19.52 0.46
C LEU A 417 -2.71 -19.84 -0.82
N GLY A 418 -2.54 -21.06 -1.37
CA GLY A 418 -3.25 -21.48 -2.59
C GLY A 418 -2.89 -20.69 -3.84
N ILE A 419 -1.67 -20.15 -3.91
CA ILE A 419 -1.13 -19.37 -5.04
C ILE A 419 0.12 -20.02 -5.63
N GLY A 420 0.34 -19.78 -6.93
CA GLY A 420 1.52 -20.19 -7.67
C GLY A 420 2.31 -19.01 -8.25
N LEU A 421 3.25 -19.34 -9.14
CA LEU A 421 4.12 -18.35 -9.78
C LEU A 421 3.34 -17.35 -10.65
N ASP A 422 2.29 -17.81 -11.32
CA ASP A 422 1.48 -16.96 -12.22
C ASP A 422 0.69 -15.92 -11.43
N ASP A 423 0.17 -16.28 -10.25
CA ASP A 423 -0.53 -15.35 -9.36
C ASP A 423 0.42 -14.29 -8.79
N LEU A 424 1.67 -14.69 -8.45
CA LEU A 424 2.72 -13.74 -8.03
C LEU A 424 3.07 -12.76 -9.16
N ILE A 425 3.19 -13.25 -10.39
CA ILE A 425 3.44 -12.43 -11.58
C ILE A 425 2.27 -11.47 -11.83
N GLU A 426 1.03 -11.95 -11.80
CA GLU A 426 -0.16 -11.11 -11.98
C GLU A 426 -0.25 -10.05 -10.89
N GLY A 427 -0.05 -10.43 -9.62
CA GLY A 427 -0.07 -9.49 -8.50
C GLY A 427 0.99 -8.39 -8.63
N TYR A 428 2.18 -8.75 -9.12
CA TYR A 428 3.22 -7.78 -9.45
C TYR A 428 2.82 -6.84 -10.59
N ILE A 429 2.29 -7.37 -11.70
CA ILE A 429 1.84 -6.57 -12.84
C ILE A 429 0.72 -5.60 -12.42
N GLN A 430 -0.28 -6.08 -11.68
CA GLN A 430 -1.35 -5.24 -11.13
C GLN A 430 -0.79 -4.12 -10.22
N THR A 431 0.22 -4.43 -9.40
CA THR A 431 0.91 -3.45 -8.56
C THR A 431 1.67 -2.41 -9.40
N VAL A 432 2.33 -2.83 -10.48
CA VAL A 432 3.02 -1.92 -11.41
C VAL A 432 2.03 -0.98 -12.09
N LEU A 433 0.97 -1.53 -12.69
CA LEU A 433 -0.03 -0.74 -13.43
C LEU A 433 -0.70 0.31 -12.52
N THR A 434 -1.09 -0.07 -11.30
CA THR A 434 -1.68 0.87 -10.34
C THR A 434 -0.70 1.94 -9.87
N SER A 435 0.58 1.59 -9.71
CA SER A 435 1.62 2.55 -9.36
C SER A 435 1.89 3.55 -10.49
N ILE A 436 1.84 3.12 -11.76
CA ILE A 436 1.92 4.00 -12.93
C ILE A 436 0.71 4.95 -12.98
N ALA A 437 -0.50 4.44 -12.76
CA ALA A 437 -1.72 5.26 -12.74
C ALA A 437 -1.61 6.39 -11.70
N ILE A 438 -1.15 6.08 -10.49
CA ILE A 438 -0.98 7.05 -9.41
C ILE A 438 0.15 8.03 -9.70
N ASP A 439 1.27 7.58 -10.28
CA ASP A 439 2.36 8.49 -10.65
C ASP A 439 1.92 9.46 -11.76
N LYS A 440 1.21 8.98 -12.78
CA LYS A 440 0.60 9.81 -13.83
C LYS A 440 -0.37 10.84 -13.24
N MET A 441 -1.25 10.42 -12.32
CA MET A 441 -2.15 11.33 -11.61
C MET A 441 -1.37 12.39 -10.81
N ALA A 442 -0.31 12.00 -10.11
CA ALA A 442 0.55 12.94 -9.38
C ALA A 442 1.24 13.95 -10.32
N ILE A 443 1.71 13.50 -11.49
CA ILE A 443 2.27 14.36 -12.54
C ILE A 443 1.22 15.38 -13.02
N GLN A 444 -0.01 14.94 -13.29
CA GLN A 444 -1.07 15.83 -13.76
C GLN A 444 -1.47 16.88 -12.73
N LEU A 445 -1.51 16.51 -11.45
CA LEU A 445 -1.88 17.39 -10.33
C LEU A 445 -0.81 18.44 -9.98
N ILE A 446 0.40 18.33 -10.51
CA ILE A 446 1.50 19.29 -10.26
C ILE A 446 1.67 20.25 -11.43
N SER A 447 1.81 21.53 -11.12
CA SER A 447 2.12 22.58 -12.11
C SER A 447 3.58 22.53 -12.56
N SER A 448 3.91 23.24 -13.63
CA SER A 448 5.32 23.39 -14.06
C SER A 448 6.20 24.06 -13.00
N LYS A 449 5.60 24.82 -12.07
CA LYS A 449 6.28 25.44 -10.92
C LYS A 449 6.40 24.50 -9.71
N GLY A 450 5.94 23.25 -9.80
CA GLY A 450 6.03 22.27 -8.71
C GLY A 450 4.94 22.39 -7.65
N THR A 451 3.96 23.28 -7.84
CA THR A 451 2.83 23.49 -6.91
C THR A 451 1.61 22.65 -7.26
N LEU A 452 0.77 22.34 -6.27
CA LEU A 452 -0.51 21.65 -6.51
C LEU A 452 -1.44 22.51 -7.36
N LYS A 453 -1.98 21.94 -8.45
CA LYS A 453 -3.08 22.52 -9.23
C LYS A 453 -4.38 22.41 -8.43
N ARG A 454 -4.56 23.25 -7.41
CA ARG A 454 -5.68 23.18 -6.45
C ARG A 454 -7.07 23.13 -7.13
N LYS A 455 -7.28 23.86 -8.23
CA LYS A 455 -8.55 23.80 -8.99
C LYS A 455 -8.82 22.42 -9.59
N LEU A 456 -7.81 21.82 -10.22
CA LEU A 456 -7.91 20.47 -10.80
C LEU A 456 -8.06 19.41 -9.70
N PHE A 457 -7.32 19.54 -8.59
CA PHE A 457 -7.49 18.64 -7.46
C PHE A 457 -8.93 18.70 -6.92
N LYS A 458 -9.45 19.92 -6.70
CA LYS A 458 -10.82 20.11 -6.21
C LYS A 458 -11.89 19.55 -7.14
N SER A 459 -11.69 19.59 -8.47
CA SER A 459 -12.64 18.95 -9.41
C SER A 459 -12.60 17.42 -9.37
N LEU A 460 -11.53 16.82 -8.82
CA LEU A 460 -11.38 15.37 -8.69
C LEU A 460 -11.67 14.87 -7.27
N ASN A 461 -11.55 15.70 -6.25
CA ASN A 461 -11.89 15.40 -4.87
C ASN A 461 -12.33 16.71 -4.21
N ASP A 462 -13.63 16.88 -4.06
CA ASP A 462 -14.28 18.12 -3.66
C ASP A 462 -14.54 18.21 -2.14
N ASP A 463 -14.08 17.22 -1.36
CA ASP A 463 -14.23 17.15 0.09
C ASP A 463 -13.60 18.38 0.78
N PRO A 464 -14.42 19.26 1.40
CA PRO A 464 -13.91 20.50 2.00
C PRO A 464 -12.95 20.25 3.18
N ALA A 465 -13.17 19.18 3.95
CA ALA A 465 -12.35 18.86 5.11
C ALA A 465 -10.93 18.47 4.67
N LEU A 466 -10.80 17.60 3.66
CA LEU A 466 -9.50 17.28 3.08
C LEU A 466 -8.80 18.53 2.53
N ILE A 467 -9.52 19.36 1.77
CA ILE A 467 -8.93 20.55 1.14
C ILE A 467 -8.35 21.50 2.19
N LYS A 468 -9.02 21.64 3.34
CA LYS A 468 -8.57 22.46 4.47
C LYS A 468 -7.32 21.89 5.16
N GLU A 469 -7.13 20.58 5.14
CA GLU A 469 -5.97 19.91 5.74
C GLU A 469 -4.68 20.05 4.91
N ILE A 470 -4.76 20.38 3.62
CA ILE A 470 -3.59 20.41 2.72
C ILE A 470 -2.79 21.71 2.90
N ILE A 471 -1.57 21.58 3.44
CA ILE A 471 -0.62 22.69 3.61
C ILE A 471 0.07 23.12 2.31
#